data_AF-A0A2N1Z899-F1
#
_entry.id   AF-A0A2N1Z899-F1
#
_cell.length_a   1.000
_cell.length_b   1.000
_cell.length_c   1.000
_cell.angle_alpha   90.00
_cell.angle_beta   90.00
_cell.angle_gamma   90.00
#
_symmetry.space_group_name_H-M   'P 1'
#
loop_
_entity.id
_entity.type
_entity.pdbx_description
1 polymer ?
#
loop_
_entity_poly.entity_id
_entity_poly.type
_entity_poly.pdbx_seq_one_letter_code
_entity_poly.pdbx_strand_id
1 'polypeptide(L)'
;MIGQFGAAQMGGLILWFPYAHEIDQPYHKKKEGWVMMVSPGPGIAAMRQWECIRSFMEVGPEAVPEPLQNLRGKNLKELFLEEFHKTREKHGLFLALLRDIGVGCLLLNLMTYLWLHRRKFAVIPDLESPEGIAWSQPLPPEQWAKRSPELETAIAEREQDLTTLNAKQTSHTA
;
A
#
# COMPACT_ATOMS: atom_id res chain seq x y z
N MET A 1 6.22 -15.75 13.38
CA MET A 1 7.31 -14.86 13.81
C MET A 1 6.70 -13.54 14.23
N ILE A 2 6.78 -13.22 15.52
CA ILE A 2 6.40 -11.91 16.07
C ILE A 2 7.51 -10.94 15.62
N GLY A 3 7.23 -10.13 14.60
CA GLY A 3 8.17 -9.12 14.11
C GLY A 3 8.44 -8.06 15.18
N GLN A 4 9.60 -7.40 15.11
CA GLN A 4 10.14 -6.40 16.05
C GLN A 4 9.24 -5.17 16.35
N PHE A 5 8.02 -5.12 15.85
CA PHE A 5 7.02 -4.12 16.21
C PHE A 5 6.23 -4.67 17.39
N GLY A 6 6.59 -4.21 18.60
CA GLY A 6 5.97 -4.61 19.86
C GLY A 6 4.43 -4.57 19.81
N ALA A 7 3.82 -5.40 20.64
CA ALA A 7 2.38 -5.63 20.79
C ALA A 7 1.49 -4.47 20.30
N ALA A 8 1.23 -4.45 19.00
CA ALA A 8 0.24 -3.59 18.40
C ALA A 8 -0.99 -4.47 18.16
N GLN A 9 -2.16 -4.04 18.64
CA GLN A 9 -3.43 -4.62 18.19
C GLN A 9 -3.61 -4.22 16.73
N MET A 10 -3.11 -5.05 15.82
CA MET A 10 -3.25 -4.88 14.39
C MET A 10 -4.33 -5.84 13.92
N GLY A 11 -5.34 -5.33 13.24
CA GLY A 11 -6.24 -6.18 12.47
C GLY A 11 -5.40 -6.89 11.40
N GLY A 12 -5.39 -8.22 11.39
CA GLY A 12 -4.78 -9.00 10.33
C GLY A 12 -5.84 -9.40 9.32
N LEU A 13 -5.61 -9.14 8.03
CA LEU A 13 -6.44 -9.73 6.99
C LEU A 13 -6.00 -11.18 6.82
N ILE A 14 -6.94 -12.11 6.98
CA ILE A 14 -6.71 -13.54 6.82
C ILE A 14 -7.09 -13.91 5.40
N LEU A 15 -6.11 -14.30 4.59
CA LEU A 15 -6.31 -14.87 3.27
C LEU A 15 -6.27 -16.38 3.38
N TRP A 16 -7.31 -17.05 2.88
CA TRP A 16 -7.37 -18.49 2.78
C TRP A 16 -7.25 -18.90 1.32
N PHE A 17 -6.30 -19.79 1.05
CA PHE A 17 -6.07 -20.38 -0.26
C PHE A 17 -6.57 -21.83 -0.24
N PRO A 18 -7.79 -22.09 -0.76
CA PRO A 18 -8.30 -23.45 -0.91
C PRO A 18 -7.49 -24.24 -1.93
N TYR A 19 -7.60 -25.57 -1.87
CA TYR A 19 -7.11 -26.44 -2.95
C TYR A 19 -7.95 -26.28 -4.22
N ALA A 20 -7.41 -26.69 -5.36
CA ALA A 20 -8.03 -26.47 -6.68
C ALA A 20 -9.47 -27.02 -6.82
N HIS A 21 -9.84 -27.99 -5.99
CA HIS A 21 -11.18 -28.57 -5.97
C HIS A 21 -12.19 -27.82 -5.07
N GLU A 22 -11.77 -26.75 -4.36
CA GLU A 22 -12.60 -26.00 -3.40
C GLU A 22 -12.57 -24.48 -3.61
N ILE A 23 -12.19 -24.00 -4.80
CA ILE A 23 -11.99 -22.56 -5.09
C ILE A 23 -13.23 -21.70 -4.79
N ASP A 24 -14.43 -22.22 -5.03
CA ASP A 24 -15.69 -21.47 -4.91
C ASP A 24 -16.36 -21.58 -3.54
N GLN A 25 -15.76 -22.29 -2.58
CA GLN A 25 -16.38 -22.51 -1.28
C GLN A 25 -16.03 -21.40 -0.26
N PRO A 26 -16.94 -21.06 0.67
CA PRO A 26 -16.62 -20.12 1.74
C PRO A 26 -15.64 -20.71 2.77
N TYR A 27 -14.80 -19.84 3.32
CA TYR A 27 -13.81 -20.18 4.34
C TYR A 27 -14.44 -20.81 5.60
N HIS A 28 -13.81 -21.87 6.13
CA HIS A 28 -14.18 -22.46 7.41
C HIS A 28 -12.95 -22.97 8.16
N LYS A 29 -12.91 -22.78 9.49
CA LYS A 29 -11.77 -23.16 10.34
C LYS A 29 -11.36 -24.64 10.31
N LYS A 30 -12.24 -25.51 9.81
CA LYS A 30 -12.05 -26.97 9.76
C LYS A 30 -11.69 -27.49 8.37
N LYS A 31 -11.59 -26.62 7.37
CA LYS A 31 -11.25 -27.01 6.00
C LYS A 31 -9.75 -26.95 5.80
N GLU A 32 -9.26 -27.88 4.99
CA GLU A 32 -7.85 -27.93 4.62
C GLU A 32 -7.53 -26.79 3.64
N GLY A 33 -6.30 -26.27 3.72
CA GLY A 33 -5.86 -25.19 2.86
C GLY A 33 -4.79 -24.36 3.54
N TRP A 34 -4.20 -23.45 2.77
CA TRP A 34 -3.15 -22.57 3.26
C TRP A 34 -3.77 -21.30 3.79
N VAL A 35 -3.48 -20.94 5.04
CA VAL A 35 -3.93 -19.69 5.63
C VAL A 35 -2.74 -18.77 5.79
N MET A 36 -2.83 -17.59 5.19
CA MET A 36 -1.84 -16.53 5.31
C MET A 36 -2.48 -15.35 6.03
N MET A 37 -1.85 -14.91 7.12
CA MET A 37 -2.19 -13.64 7.74
C MET A 37 -1.31 -12.56 7.13
N VAL A 38 -1.93 -11.62 6.41
CA VAL A 38 -1.28 -10.41 5.94
C VAL A 38 -1.63 -9.27 6.89
N SER A 39 -0.60 -8.70 7.51
CA SER A 39 -0.75 -7.46 8.27
C SER A 39 -0.91 -6.32 7.26
N PRO A 40 -1.93 -5.45 7.37
CA PRO A 40 -2.04 -4.22 6.58
C PRO A 40 -0.95 -3.18 6.92
N GLY A 41 0.03 -3.54 7.76
CA GLY A 41 1.14 -2.69 8.15
C GLY A 41 0.79 -1.84 9.38
N PRO A 42 1.74 -1.62 10.31
CA PRO A 42 1.57 -0.61 11.37
C PRO A 42 1.62 0.83 10.86
N GLY A 43 0.80 1.69 11.47
CA GLY A 43 1.07 3.12 11.60
C GLY A 43 1.15 3.91 10.29
N ILE A 44 2.20 4.73 10.14
CA ILE A 44 2.37 5.66 9.01
C ILE A 44 2.43 4.96 7.66
N ALA A 45 2.96 3.73 7.60
CA ALA A 45 3.04 2.98 6.34
C ALA A 45 1.64 2.60 5.83
N ALA A 46 0.75 2.14 6.71
CA ALA A 46 -0.63 1.82 6.36
C ALA A 46 -1.44 3.06 5.98
N MET A 47 -1.29 4.17 6.73
CA MET A 47 -1.92 5.43 6.39
C MET A 47 -1.47 5.94 5.00
N ARG A 48 -0.17 5.83 4.69
CA ARG A 48 0.36 6.18 3.37
C ARG A 48 -0.16 5.26 2.27
N GLN A 49 -0.24 3.94 2.52
CA GLN A 49 -0.81 3.00 1.56
C GLN A 49 -2.29 3.31 1.28
N TRP A 50 -3.07 3.59 2.32
CA TRP A 50 -4.47 3.99 2.18
C TRP A 50 -4.62 5.28 1.37
N GLU A 51 -3.84 6.32 1.69
CA GLU A 51 -3.86 7.58 0.94
C GLU A 51 -3.43 7.41 -0.51
N CYS A 52 -2.45 6.54 -0.80
CA CYS A 52 -2.08 6.20 -2.17
C CYS A 52 -3.23 5.53 -2.94
N ILE A 53 -3.91 4.56 -2.32
CA ILE A 53 -5.07 3.87 -2.94
C ILE A 53 -6.20 4.86 -3.18
N ARG A 54 -6.54 5.68 -2.17
CA ARG A 54 -7.59 6.70 -2.27
C ARG A 54 -7.29 7.72 -3.38
N SER A 55 -6.06 8.23 -3.42
CA SER A 55 -5.62 9.20 -4.44
C SER A 55 -5.63 8.59 -5.85
N PHE A 56 -5.24 7.32 -5.98
CA PHE A 56 -5.34 6.58 -7.23
C PHE A 56 -6.80 6.49 -7.73
N MET A 57 -7.73 6.18 -6.83
CA MET A 57 -9.14 6.00 -7.17
C MET A 57 -9.89 7.32 -7.45
N GLU A 58 -9.55 8.39 -6.72
CA GLU A 58 -10.24 9.69 -6.84
C GLU A 58 -9.66 10.60 -7.93
N VAL A 59 -8.33 10.65 -8.04
CA VAL A 59 -7.64 11.56 -8.97
C VAL A 59 -7.20 10.80 -10.21
N GLY A 60 -6.56 9.64 -10.01
CA GLY A 60 -5.99 8.83 -11.08
C GLY A 60 -4.55 8.39 -10.77
N PRO A 61 -3.92 7.64 -11.70
CA PRO A 61 -2.58 7.08 -11.52
C PRO A 61 -1.50 8.13 -11.25
N GLU A 62 -1.63 9.33 -11.82
CA GLU A 62 -0.70 10.45 -11.67
C GLU A 62 -0.60 10.99 -10.24
N ALA A 63 -1.59 10.75 -9.38
CA ALA A 63 -1.56 11.19 -7.99
C ALA A 63 -0.74 10.26 -7.07
N VAL A 64 -0.40 9.06 -7.55
CA VAL A 64 0.39 8.10 -6.77
C VAL A 64 1.88 8.45 -6.88
N PRO A 65 2.59 8.62 -5.76
CA PRO A 65 4.03 8.87 -5.81
C PRO A 65 4.73 7.67 -6.45
N GLU A 66 5.52 7.93 -7.51
CA GLU A 66 6.20 6.86 -8.21
C GLU A 66 7.12 6.07 -7.26
N PRO A 67 6.97 4.74 -7.17
CA PRO A 67 7.85 3.95 -6.35
C PRO A 67 9.27 4.10 -6.90
N LEU A 68 10.22 4.37 -6.00
CA LEU A 68 11.63 4.43 -6.35
C LEU A 68 11.96 5.52 -7.38
N GLN A 69 11.25 6.67 -7.39
CA GLN A 69 11.56 7.81 -8.26
C GLN A 69 13.05 8.19 -8.23
N ASN A 70 13.68 8.10 -7.04
CA ASN A 70 15.11 8.35 -6.82
C ASN A 70 16.06 7.35 -7.51
N LEU A 71 15.54 6.20 -7.92
CA LEU A 71 16.26 5.07 -8.53
C LEU A 71 15.90 4.87 -10.02
N ARG A 72 14.87 5.58 -10.51
CA ARG A 72 14.42 5.53 -11.90
C ARG A 72 15.46 6.24 -12.79
N GLY A 73 15.90 5.57 -13.85
CA GLY A 73 16.90 6.09 -14.78
C GLY A 73 18.35 6.04 -14.31
N LYS A 74 18.61 5.81 -13.00
CA LYS A 74 19.98 5.69 -12.48
C LYS A 74 20.55 4.30 -12.71
N ASN A 75 21.80 4.28 -13.16
CA ASN A 75 22.55 3.04 -13.26
C ASN A 75 22.88 2.49 -11.88
N LEU A 76 23.03 1.17 -11.78
CA LEU A 76 23.33 0.50 -10.52
C LEU A 76 24.61 1.03 -9.85
N LYS A 77 25.60 1.44 -10.68
CA LYS A 77 26.85 2.06 -10.22
C LYS A 77 26.66 3.46 -9.63
N GLU A 78 25.78 4.27 -10.21
CA GLU A 78 25.51 5.64 -9.73
C GLU A 78 24.83 5.59 -8.36
N LEU A 79 23.88 4.67 -8.21
CA LEU A 79 23.20 4.40 -6.94
C LEU A 79 24.16 3.93 -5.85
N PHE A 80 25.10 3.05 -6.21
CA PHE A 80 26.14 2.60 -5.30
C PHE A 80 27.03 3.76 -4.84
N LEU A 81 27.48 4.61 -5.76
CA LEU A 81 28.34 5.76 -5.45
C LEU A 81 27.64 6.77 -4.53
N GLU A 82 26.37 7.09 -4.81
CA GLU A 82 25.58 8.00 -3.96
C GLU A 82 25.41 7.43 -2.55
N GLU A 83 25.09 6.15 -2.42
CA GLU A 83 24.88 5.52 -1.11
C GLU A 83 26.20 5.36 -0.33
N PHE A 84 27.29 5.05 -1.02
CA PHE A 84 28.64 5.00 -0.45
C PHE A 84 29.08 6.39 0.05
N HIS A 85 28.82 7.45 -0.72
CA HIS A 85 29.10 8.83 -0.32
C HIS A 85 28.31 9.22 0.93
N LYS A 86 26.99 8.96 0.97
CA LYS A 86 26.16 9.23 2.16
C LYS A 86 26.64 8.45 3.39
N THR A 87 27.07 7.21 3.20
CA THR A 87 27.58 6.37 4.29
C THR A 87 28.91 6.90 4.80
N ARG A 88 29.81 7.31 3.89
CA ARG A 88 31.09 7.94 4.21
C ARG A 88 30.90 9.24 4.99
N GLU A 89 29.95 10.07 4.60
CA GLU A 89 29.63 11.33 5.31
C GLU A 89 29.11 11.09 6.73
N LYS A 90 28.29 10.04 6.93
CA LYS A 90 27.69 9.74 8.24
C LYS A 90 28.60 8.97 9.19
N HIS A 91 29.36 8.01 8.68
CA HIS A 91 30.07 7.01 9.49
C HIS A 91 31.58 7.00 9.26
N GLY A 92 32.10 7.82 8.34
CA GLY A 92 33.52 7.86 7.98
C GLY A 92 33.93 6.76 7.00
N LEU A 93 35.11 6.92 6.40
CA LEU A 93 35.60 6.10 5.29
C LEU A 93 35.81 4.62 5.70
N PHE A 94 36.35 4.37 6.89
CA PHE A 94 36.67 3.02 7.33
C PHE A 94 35.42 2.17 7.56
N LEU A 95 34.42 2.71 8.26
CA LEU A 95 33.15 2.03 8.48
C LEU A 95 32.36 1.86 7.18
N ALA A 96 32.42 2.84 6.27
CA ALA A 96 31.81 2.75 4.95
C ALA A 96 32.41 1.60 4.12
N LEU A 97 33.74 1.47 4.08
CA LEU A 97 34.41 0.37 3.37
C LEU A 97 34.09 -1.00 4.00
N LEU A 98 34.11 -1.09 5.33
CA LEU A 98 33.81 -2.35 6.03
C LEU A 98 32.36 -2.79 5.82
N ARG A 99 31.42 -1.84 5.77
CA ARG A 99 30.00 -2.09 5.50
C ARG A 99 29.76 -2.41 4.02
N ASP A 100 30.21 -1.55 3.10
CA ASP A 100 29.79 -1.62 1.70
C ASP A 100 30.65 -2.59 0.87
N ILE A 101 31.93 -2.79 1.22
CA ILE A 101 32.84 -3.72 0.53
C ILE A 101 33.03 -5.02 1.33
N GLY A 102 32.94 -4.95 2.66
CA GLY A 102 33.03 -6.12 3.55
C GLY A 102 31.70 -6.87 3.73
N VAL A 103 31.19 -6.87 4.97
CA VAL A 103 30.06 -7.73 5.40
C VAL A 103 28.77 -7.46 4.62
N GLY A 104 28.51 -6.19 4.25
CA GLY A 104 27.31 -5.82 3.50
C GLY A 104 27.33 -6.26 2.03
N CYS A 105 28.50 -6.41 1.42
CA CYS A 105 28.64 -6.87 0.04
C CYS A 105 28.27 -8.36 -0.11
N LEU A 106 28.55 -9.17 0.92
CA LEU A 106 28.28 -10.61 0.95
C LEU A 106 26.87 -10.96 1.47
N LEU A 107 26.34 -10.24 2.48
CA LEU A 107 25.10 -10.63 3.18
C LEU A 107 23.90 -9.67 3.02
N LEU A 108 24.14 -8.38 2.76
CA LEU A 108 23.09 -7.33 2.77
C LEU A 108 23.16 -6.47 1.50
N ASN A 109 23.41 -7.12 0.37
CA ASN A 109 23.80 -6.40 -0.82
C ASN A 109 22.60 -5.62 -1.36
N LEU A 110 22.62 -4.30 -1.17
CA LEU A 110 21.65 -3.37 -1.75
C LEU A 110 21.53 -3.58 -3.26
N MET A 111 22.62 -4.00 -3.93
CA MET A 111 22.59 -4.31 -5.36
C MET A 111 21.82 -5.59 -5.65
N THR A 112 21.99 -6.64 -4.83
CA THR A 112 21.18 -7.86 -4.93
C THR A 112 19.72 -7.58 -4.63
N TYR A 113 19.42 -6.76 -3.62
CA TYR A 113 18.07 -6.30 -3.32
C TYR A 113 17.47 -5.53 -4.51
N LEU A 114 18.19 -4.53 -5.05
CA LEU A 114 17.74 -3.73 -6.18
C LEU A 114 17.62 -4.56 -7.47
N TRP A 115 18.50 -5.52 -7.70
CA TRP A 115 18.44 -6.43 -8.84
C TRP A 115 17.25 -7.39 -8.72
N LEU A 116 17.03 -8.00 -7.55
CA LEU A 116 15.86 -8.83 -7.29
C LEU A 116 14.57 -8.03 -7.38
N HIS A 117 14.55 -6.81 -6.85
CA HIS A 117 13.41 -5.91 -6.94
C HIS A 117 13.13 -5.54 -8.40
N ARG A 118 14.13 -5.06 -9.16
CA ARG A 118 13.99 -4.80 -10.59
C ARG A 118 13.54 -6.05 -11.36
N ARG A 119 14.04 -7.24 -11.04
CA ARG A 119 13.63 -8.48 -11.72
C ARG A 119 12.21 -8.91 -11.37
N LYS A 120 11.79 -8.78 -10.10
CA LYS A 120 10.43 -9.11 -9.65
C LYS A 120 9.39 -8.12 -10.16
N PHE A 121 9.74 -6.84 -10.28
CA PHE A 121 8.87 -5.78 -10.78
C PHE A 121 9.17 -5.40 -12.24
N ALA A 122 10.02 -6.13 -12.97
CA ALA A 122 10.26 -5.89 -14.40
C ALA A 122 9.02 -6.28 -15.23
N VAL A 123 8.26 -7.24 -14.73
CA VAL A 123 6.99 -7.68 -15.31
C VAL A 123 5.89 -7.14 -14.41
N ILE A 124 5.75 -5.82 -14.32
CA ILE A 124 4.49 -5.26 -13.84
C ILE A 124 3.45 -5.63 -14.89
N PRO A 125 2.35 -6.31 -14.53
CA PRO A 125 1.28 -6.61 -15.46
C PRO A 125 0.80 -5.28 -16.06
N ASP A 126 0.69 -5.25 -17.38
CA ASP A 126 0.28 -4.05 -18.09
C ASP A 126 -1.15 -3.69 -17.66
N LEU A 127 -1.27 -2.55 -16.96
CA LEU A 127 -2.55 -2.02 -16.48
C LEU A 127 -3.41 -1.54 -17.66
N GLU A 128 -2.80 -1.27 -18.82
CA GLU A 128 -3.50 -0.92 -20.07
C GLU A 128 -3.93 -2.15 -20.87
N SER A 129 -3.66 -3.36 -20.37
CA SER A 129 -4.16 -4.57 -21.00
C SER A 129 -5.70 -4.54 -21.07
N PRO A 130 -6.30 -5.01 -22.18
CA PRO A 130 -7.76 -5.01 -22.33
C PRO A 130 -8.47 -5.84 -21.24
N GLU A 131 -7.80 -6.86 -20.72
CA GLU A 131 -8.27 -7.62 -19.57
C GLU A 131 -8.28 -6.74 -18.30
N GLY A 132 -7.17 -6.06 -17.98
CA GLY A 132 -7.09 -5.16 -16.82
C GLY A 132 -8.17 -4.07 -16.83
N ILE A 133 -8.41 -3.47 -18.00
CA ILE A 133 -9.47 -2.47 -18.18
C ILE A 133 -10.85 -3.08 -17.92
N ALA A 134 -11.12 -4.28 -18.44
CA ALA A 134 -12.39 -4.96 -18.23
C ALA A 134 -12.67 -5.26 -16.74
N TRP A 135 -11.65 -5.71 -16.00
CA TRP A 135 -11.74 -5.94 -14.55
C TRP A 135 -11.87 -4.65 -13.73
N SER A 136 -11.37 -3.53 -14.26
CA SER A 136 -11.40 -2.23 -13.58
C SER A 136 -12.71 -1.45 -13.74
N GLN A 137 -13.64 -1.94 -14.58
CA GLN A 137 -14.90 -1.24 -14.78
C GLN A 137 -15.73 -1.21 -13.48
N PRO A 138 -16.40 -0.08 -13.19
CA PRO A 138 -17.26 0.00 -12.02
C PRO A 138 -18.38 -1.03 -12.15
N LEU A 139 -18.73 -1.64 -11.02
CA LEU A 139 -19.88 -2.52 -10.96
C LEU A 139 -21.14 -1.76 -11.38
N PRO A 140 -22.13 -2.44 -12.00
CA PRO A 140 -23.43 -1.83 -12.27
C PRO A 140 -24.02 -1.21 -11.00
N PRO A 141 -24.65 -0.03 -11.06
CA PRO A 141 -25.21 0.65 -9.89
C PRO A 141 -26.20 -0.21 -9.08
N GLU A 142 -26.85 -1.17 -9.74
CA GLU A 142 -27.76 -2.12 -9.11
C GLU A 142 -27.06 -3.09 -8.15
N GLN A 143 -25.76 -3.35 -8.36
CA GLN A 143 -24.92 -4.21 -7.52
C GLN A 143 -24.15 -3.42 -6.45
N TRP A 144 -24.30 -2.10 -6.41
CA TRP A 144 -23.67 -1.30 -5.37
C TRP A 144 -24.26 -1.67 -4.00
N ALA A 145 -23.41 -1.70 -2.99
CA ALA A 145 -23.86 -1.88 -1.62
C ALA A 145 -24.84 -0.76 -1.26
N LYS A 146 -26.09 -1.12 -0.98
CA LYS A 146 -27.09 -0.16 -0.47
C LYS A 146 -26.69 0.24 0.95
N ARG A 147 -26.82 1.53 1.25
CA ARG A 147 -26.56 2.07 2.60
C ARG A 147 -27.48 1.37 3.61
N SER A 148 -26.98 1.17 4.83
CA SER A 148 -27.82 0.65 5.91
C SER A 148 -28.90 1.68 6.28
N PRO A 149 -30.07 1.24 6.74
CA PRO A 149 -31.14 2.15 7.15
C PRO A 149 -30.69 3.12 8.27
N GLU A 150 -29.84 2.65 9.18
CA GLU A 150 -29.24 3.48 10.25
C GLU A 150 -28.33 4.60 9.70
N LEU A 151 -27.62 4.33 8.61
CA LEU A 151 -26.75 5.31 7.98
C LEU A 151 -27.58 6.40 7.27
N GLU A 152 -28.69 6.02 6.64
CA GLU A 152 -29.59 7.00 6.00
C GLU A 152 -30.23 7.94 7.04
N THR A 153 -30.64 7.40 8.20
CA THR A 153 -31.16 8.25 9.29
C THR A 153 -30.10 9.21 9.81
N ALA A 154 -28.86 8.74 10.02
CA ALA A 154 -27.77 9.59 10.50
C ALA A 154 -27.36 10.67 9.48
N ILE A 155 -27.42 10.38 8.18
CA ILE A 155 -27.16 11.36 7.12
C ILE A 155 -28.26 12.43 7.12
N ALA A 156 -29.52 12.03 7.19
CA ALA A 156 -30.65 12.97 7.21
C ALA A 156 -30.58 13.92 8.42
N GLU A 157 -30.25 13.41 9.61
CA GLU A 157 -30.00 14.24 10.80
C GLU A 157 -28.85 15.22 10.56
N ARG A 158 -27.73 14.76 9.99
CA ARG A 158 -26.58 15.61 9.75
C ARG A 158 -26.82 16.69 8.68
N GLU A 159 -27.61 16.40 7.66
CA GLU A 159 -28.02 17.38 6.66
C GLU A 159 -28.95 18.47 7.25
N GLN A 160 -29.82 18.10 8.19
CA GLN A 160 -30.63 19.06 8.95
C GLN A 160 -29.75 19.97 9.84
N ASP A 161 -28.77 19.39 10.52
CA ASP A 161 -27.81 20.16 11.32
C ASP A 161 -26.99 21.12 10.44
N LEU A 162 -26.53 20.66 9.28
CA LEU A 162 -25.77 21.51 8.34
C LEU A 162 -26.60 22.64 7.76
N THR A 163 -27.88 22.39 7.42
CA THR A 163 -28.77 23.44 6.92
C THR A 163 -29.12 24.46 8.00
N THR A 164 -29.33 24.04 9.25
CA THR A 164 -29.55 24.98 10.36
C THR A 164 -28.30 25.79 10.71
N LEU A 165 -27.10 25.19 10.65
CA LEU A 165 -25.83 25.90 10.81
C LEU A 165 -25.62 26.94 9.70
N ASN A 166 -25.81 26.54 8.44
CA ASN A 166 -25.69 27.45 7.30
C ASN A 166 -26.69 28.61 7.39
N ALA A 167 -27.93 28.35 7.82
CA ALA A 167 -28.96 29.39 8.02
C ALA A 167 -28.63 30.34 9.19
N LYS A 168 -28.01 29.85 10.27
CA LYS A 168 -27.51 30.70 11.37
C LYS A 168 -26.28 31.51 10.95
N GLN A 169 -25.47 30.99 10.04
CA GLN A 169 -24.27 31.66 9.57
C GLN A 169 -24.58 32.79 8.58
N THR A 170 -25.61 32.61 7.74
CA THR A 170 -26.13 33.68 6.86
C THR A 170 -26.88 34.78 7.61
N SER A 171 -27.51 34.48 8.76
CA SER A 171 -28.16 35.53 9.59
C SER A 171 -27.17 36.36 10.42
N HIS A 172 -25.96 35.87 10.65
CA HIS A 172 -24.92 36.57 11.42
C HIS A 172 -24.00 37.46 10.56
N THR A 173 -24.10 37.34 9.22
CA THR A 173 -23.29 38.06 8.23
C THR A 173 -24.06 39.11 7.43
N ALA A 174 -25.37 39.25 7.68
CA ALA A 174 -26.24 40.33 7.18
C ALA A 174 -26.45 41.40 8.26
#